data_AF-A0A3C1SAP4-F1
#
_entry.id   AF-A0A3C1SAP4-F1
#
_cell.length_a   1.000
_cell.length_b   1.000
_cell.length_c   1.000
_cell.angle_alpha   90.00
_cell.angle_beta   90.00
_cell.angle_gamma   90.00
#
_symmetry.space_group_name_H-M   'P 1'
#
loop_
_entity.id
_entity.type
_entity.pdbx_description
1 polymer ?
#
loop_
_entity_poly.entity_id
_entity_poly.type
_entity_poly.pdbx_seq_one_letter_code
_entity_poly.pdbx_strand_id
1 'polypeptide(L)' 'MISESASLYQIRQRGIEILNRELGPVATIRFLQQYEVGIGDYSIERHQWLDKMSIEDIAEAARKRRSNKRQ' A
#
# COMPACT_ATOMS: atom_id res chain seq x y z
N MET A 1 8.41 -13.12 -19.22
CA MET A 1 9.58 -13.79 -18.63
C MET A 1 10.29 -12.79 -17.75
N ILE A 2 10.65 -13.16 -16.52
CA ILE A 2 11.55 -12.35 -15.70
C ILE A 2 12.95 -12.54 -16.30
N SER A 3 13.61 -11.44 -16.69
CA SER A 3 14.99 -11.46 -17.18
C SER A 3 15.93 -11.91 -16.05
N GLU A 4 17.00 -12.65 -16.36
CA GLU A 4 18.08 -12.98 -15.40
C GLU A 4 18.67 -11.72 -14.73
N SER A 5 18.50 -10.55 -15.33
CA SER A 5 18.95 -9.25 -14.82
C SER A 5 17.93 -8.50 -13.96
N ALA A 6 16.76 -9.08 -13.68
CA ALA A 6 15.72 -8.38 -12.92
C ALA A 6 16.14 -8.19 -11.47
N SER A 7 16.00 -6.97 -10.95
CA SER A 7 16.30 -6.70 -9.54
C SER A 7 15.32 -7.44 -8.63
N LEU A 8 15.73 -7.75 -7.40
CA LEU A 8 14.84 -8.35 -6.40
C LEU A 8 13.54 -7.55 -6.23
N TYR A 9 13.62 -6.22 -6.36
CA TYR A 9 12.45 -5.36 -6.37
C TYR A 9 11.52 -5.64 -7.56
N GLN A 10 12.04 -5.75 -8.78
CA GLN A 10 11.23 -6.07 -9.97
C GLN A 10 10.59 -7.45 -9.89
N ILE A 11 11.32 -8.44 -9.36
CA ILE A 11 10.79 -9.79 -9.11
C ILE A 11 9.63 -9.73 -8.10
N ARG A 12 9.82 -9.00 -7.00
CA ARG A 12 8.79 -8.81 -5.96
C ARG A 12 7.55 -8.11 -6.52
N GLN A 13 7.71 -7.01 -7.25
CA GLN A 13 6.58 -6.30 -7.88
C GLN A 13 5.80 -7.23 -8.80
N ARG A 14 6.50 -7.98 -9.65
CA ARG A 14 5.84 -8.91 -10.58
C ARG A 14 5.12 -10.05 -9.84
N GLY A 15 5.71 -10.55 -8.76
CA GLY A 15 5.06 -11.55 -7.90
C GLY A 15 3.77 -11.03 -7.29
N ILE A 16 3.76 -9.80 -6.76
CA ILE A 16 2.56 -9.18 -6.19
C ILE A 16 1.48 -8.98 -7.26
N GLU A 17 1.84 -8.54 -8.48
CA GLU A 17 0.89 -8.40 -9.59
C GLU A 17 0.21 -9.72 -9.93
N ILE A 18 0.98 -10.82 -10.00
CA ILE A 18 0.44 -12.15 -10.30
C ILE A 18 -0.48 -12.61 -9.16
N LEU A 19 -0.04 -12.50 -7.91
CA LEU A 19 -0.86 -12.86 -6.76
C LEU A 19 -2.18 -12.10 -6.73
N ASN A 20 -2.15 -10.78 -7.01
CA ASN A 20 -3.35 -9.95 -7.04
C ASN A 20 -4.29 -10.33 -8.18
N ARG A 21 -3.76 -10.71 -9.34
CA ARG A 21 -4.57 -11.16 -10.48
C ARG A 21 -5.29 -12.48 -10.19
N GLU A 22 -4.62 -13.43 -9.54
CA GLU A 22 -5.16 -14.77 -9.31
C GLU A 22 -6.02 -14.87 -8.04
N LEU A 23 -5.65 -14.16 -6.98
CA LEU A 23 -6.30 -14.27 -5.66
C LEU A 23 -7.27 -13.11 -5.37
N GLY A 24 -7.10 -11.98 -6.06
CA GLY A 24 -7.74 -10.72 -5.69
C GLY A 24 -7.09 -10.04 -4.48
N PRO A 25 -7.38 -8.75 -4.27
CA PRO A 25 -6.59 -7.89 -3.38
C PRO A 25 -6.63 -8.32 -1.91
N VAL A 26 -7.78 -8.77 -1.41
CA VAL A 26 -7.94 -9.18 -0.01
C VAL A 26 -7.11 -10.42 0.30
N ALA A 27 -7.18 -11.44 -0.56
CA ALA A 27 -6.45 -12.68 -0.36
C ALA A 27 -4.94 -12.49 -0.56
N THR A 28 -4.52 -11.63 -1.50
CA THR A 28 -3.10 -11.26 -1.66
C THR A 28 -2.52 -10.61 -0.40
N ILE A 29 -3.24 -9.67 0.22
CA ILE A 29 -2.78 -9.05 1.47
C ILE A 29 -2.61 -10.11 2.58
N ARG A 30 -3.61 -10.98 2.76
CA ARG A 30 -3.53 -12.06 3.76
C ARG A 30 -2.37 -13.03 3.48
N PHE A 31 -2.12 -13.35 2.21
CA PHE A 31 -0.98 -14.18 1.81
C PHE A 31 0.36 -13.51 2.17
N LEU A 32 0.53 -12.22 1.84
CA LEU A 32 1.76 -11.49 2.17
C LEU A 32 1.99 -11.42 3.69
N GLN A 33 0.94 -11.21 4.48
CA GLN A 33 1.01 -11.20 5.95
C GLN A 33 1.48 -12.53 6.58
N GLN A 34 1.41 -13.66 5.85
CA GLN A 34 1.92 -14.95 6.36
C GLN A 34 3.45 -15.03 6.35
N TYR A 35 4.11 -14.30 5.45
CA TYR A 35 5.54 -14.39 5.21
C TYR A 35 6.29 -13.10 5.56
N GLU A 36 5.58 -11.98 5.54
CA GLU A 36 6.12 -10.69 5.90
C GLU A 36 5.74 -10.39 7.35
N VAL A 37 6.74 -10.41 8.21
CA VAL A 37 6.64 -9.72 9.50
C VAL A 37 6.59 -8.24 9.15
N GLY A 38 5.38 -7.67 9.08
CA GLY A 38 5.20 -6.24 8.93
C GLY A 38 6.10 -5.53 9.94
N ILE A 39 6.92 -4.60 9.46
CA ILE A 39 7.82 -3.84 10.32
C ILE A 39 7.07 -2.57 10.71
N GLY A 40 7.09 -2.26 12.00
CA GLY A 40 6.42 -1.09 12.56
C GLY A 40 5.15 -1.42 13.32
N ASP A 41 4.86 -0.62 14.33
CA ASP A 41 3.63 -0.70 15.10
C ASP A 41 2.73 0.45 14.67
N TYR A 42 1.92 0.21 13.65
CA TYR A 42 1.01 1.24 13.14
C TYR A 42 0.04 1.76 14.21
N SER A 43 -0.28 0.95 15.22
CA SER A 43 -1.14 1.38 16.33
C SER A 43 -0.46 2.50 17.12
N ILE A 44 0.85 2.39 17.34
CA ILE A 44 1.66 3.41 18.02
C ILE A 44 2.01 4.57 17.06
N GLU A 45 2.52 4.25 15.87
CA GLU A 45 3.08 5.21 14.93
C GLU A 45 2.05 6.22 14.41
N ARG A 46 0.79 5.79 14.26
CA ARG A 46 -0.31 6.66 13.79
C ARG A 46 -0.48 7.91 14.66
N HIS A 47 -0.28 7.82 15.96
CA HIS A 47 -0.45 8.94 16.90
C HIS A 47 0.51 10.11 16.63
N GLN A 48 1.65 9.88 15.97
CA GLN A 48 2.63 10.93 15.70
C GLN A 48 2.10 12.01 14.74
N TRP A 49 1.14 11.67 13.88
CA TRP A 49 0.63 12.54 12.84
C TRP A 49 -0.89 12.61 12.79
N LEU A 50 -1.61 11.52 13.06
CA LEU A 50 -3.07 11.51 12.90
C LEU A 50 -3.77 12.35 13.97
N ASP A 51 -3.27 12.34 15.21
CA ASP A 51 -3.84 13.12 16.32
C ASP A 51 -3.72 14.64 16.09
N LYS A 52 -2.87 15.05 15.14
CA LYS A 52 -2.69 16.45 14.72
C LYS A 52 -3.61 16.85 13.56
N MET A 53 -4.36 15.91 12.99
CA MET A 53 -5.26 16.17 11.86
C MET A 53 -6.72 16.21 12.32
N SER A 54 -7.43 17.27 11.94
CA SER A 54 -8.88 17.32 12.08
C SER A 54 -9.58 16.53 10.96
N ILE A 55 -10.85 16.19 11.17
CA ILE A 55 -11.68 15.55 10.14
C ILE A 55 -11.81 16.48 8.92
N GLU A 56 -11.86 17.79 9.18
CA GLU A 56 -11.91 18.84 8.17
C GLU A 56 -10.65 18.83 7.29
N ASP A 57 -9.46 18.70 7.88
CA ASP A 57 -8.18 18.59 7.15
C ASP A 57 -8.17 17.37 6.23
N ILE A 58 -8.64 16.23 6.74
CA ILE A 58 -8.72 14.97 5.99
C ILE A 58 -9.70 15.12 4.82
N ALA A 59 -10.87 15.72 5.06
CA ALA A 59 -11.88 15.94 4.03
C ALA A 59 -11.40 16.91 2.94
N GLU A 60 -10.68 17.96 3.31
CA GLU A 60 -10.07 18.89 2.35
C GLU A 60 -9.00 18.20 1.49
N ALA A 61 -8.09 17.44 2.11
CA ALA A 61 -7.07 16.69 1.38
C ALA A 61 -7.69 15.69 0.38
N ALA A 62 -8.75 14.99 0.78
CA ALA A 62 -9.48 14.07 -0.09
C ALA A 62 -10.13 14.78 -1.29
N ARG A 63 -10.71 15.98 -1.08
CA ARG A 63 -11.28 16.81 -2.16
C ARG A 63 -10.21 17.29 -3.14
N LYS A 64 -9.09 17.84 -2.65
CA LYS A 64 -7.96 18.29 -3.48
C LYS A 64 -7.39 17.16 -4.33
N ARG A 65 -7.28 15.95 -3.76
CA ARG A 65 -6.79 14.78 -4.50
C ARG A 65 -7.73 14.34 -5.63
N ARG A 66 -9.05 14.55 -5.47
CA ARG A 66 -10.06 14.26 -6.51
C ARG A 66 -10.09 15.31 -7.60
N SER A 67 -9.84 16.58 -7.29
CA SER A 67 -9.75 17.65 -8.30
C SER A 67 -8.50 17.50 -9.18
N ASN A 68 -7.34 17.19 -8.58
CA ASN A 68 -6.08 17.03 -9.33
C ASN A 68 -6.08 15.80 -10.25
N LYS A 69 -6.95 14.81 -10.00
CA LYS A 69 -7.10 13.63 -10.86
C LYS A 69 -8.05 13.87 -12.04
N ARG A 70 -8.74 15.02 -12.05
CA ARG A 70 -9.69 15.44 -13.10
C ARG A 70 -9.10 16.49 -14.05
N GLN A 71 -7.86 16.92 -13.80
CA GLN A 71 -7.06 17.78 -14.66
C GLN A 71 -6.04 16.92 -15.39
#